data_AF-A0A316HTB1-F1
#
_entry.id   AF-A0A316HTB1-F1
#
_cell.length_a   1.000
_cell.length_b   1.000
_cell.length_c   1.000
_cell.angle_alpha   90.00
_cell.angle_beta   90.00
_cell.angle_gamma   90.00
#
_symmetry.space_group_name_H-M   'P 1'
#
loop_
_entity.id
_entity.type
_entity.pdbx_description
1 polymer ?
#
loop_
_entity_poly.entity_id
_entity_poly.type
_entity_poly.pdbx_seq_one_letter_code
_entity_poly.pdbx_strand_id
1 'polypeptide(L)'
;MTHREADRRKFRLIASLSAVAVVAAGTATVALAAKDGEPAPVGAFVRIEQVAKNVVTPKVQQNGASGVFTVDCGTNESGKFSADNPVAQPGLPHGAQHVHDFVGNLSISADSSDESLADSETTCKNGDKSSYFWPVVRINPKANVNSSGSGPDKIKEAGAPHIACPSVKDRLPAVPQQARGEVDRNLELLDKQLKEANDRVARNENPGDPNFVNNAILGPLRDKRVATLDRMAIAIGRSAPKPNLTSLADCEMFFGAGHGGNGQAPRKFSGQQGGSEGHGQHGDHGQAPRKFAGQPGGNGDDATPTVKCPSVRGELGAVPDQAIAEVDRNLALLDKQIAEANQRIVTSKGQGGPNFINNAILGPLKDKRVATIDRMAIAIGRNAQKPQGLERLAPCKLSNDNGGGNNNGGNNNGGNNNGGNNGNNGGNNNGGGDAALAVPSGPNLELVGNNGKIERPAQVKIEYRGNAASKVTAMPKFLKMIVGDAKPTSRGPANARATWTCSGFEDRLSDKYVICPNGSKVMRVHDFASCWDGKNTDSANHRDHVKFADKNSGKCPSGTKAIPQLRISISYNIPRDVQEKGQYQLDAFPEENHNPFSDHNDYVNVNSEQTMAQIVKCVNEGRKCS
;
A
#
# COMPACT_ATOMS: atom_id res chain seq x y z
N MET A 1 -78.41 -37.74 0.43
CA MET A 1 -78.88 -36.39 0.85
C MET A 1 -77.91 -35.85 1.90
N THR A 2 -77.76 -34.52 2.03
CA THR A 2 -77.14 -33.77 3.17
C THR A 2 -75.71 -34.14 3.61
N HIS A 3 -74.70 -33.23 3.63
CA HIS A 3 -74.50 -32.10 4.58
C HIS A 3 -74.32 -32.57 6.04
N ARG A 4 -73.34 -32.09 6.86
CA ARG A 4 -72.37 -30.96 6.76
C ARG A 4 -71.30 -31.05 7.88
N GLU A 5 -70.07 -30.52 7.67
CA GLU A 5 -69.05 -30.05 8.67
C GLU A 5 -68.67 -30.98 9.88
N ALA A 6 -67.48 -31.00 10.50
CA ALA A 6 -66.12 -30.45 10.27
C ALA A 6 -65.09 -31.57 10.67
N ASP A 7 -63.76 -31.49 10.58
CA ASP A 7 -62.82 -30.49 11.13
C ASP A 7 -61.43 -30.56 10.43
N ARG A 8 -60.52 -29.63 10.75
CA ARG A 8 -59.22 -29.43 10.10
C ARG A 8 -58.07 -30.23 10.73
N ARG A 9 -57.36 -30.99 9.89
CA ARG A 9 -55.88 -31.11 9.96
C ARG A 9 -55.32 -31.57 8.60
N LYS A 10 -54.63 -30.65 7.89
CA LYS A 10 -53.86 -30.96 6.67
C LYS A 10 -52.38 -30.63 6.88
N PHE A 11 -51.53 -31.45 6.27
CA PHE A 11 -50.08 -31.28 6.25
C PHE A 11 -49.64 -29.87 5.84
N ARG A 12 -48.58 -29.37 6.49
CA ARG A 12 -47.53 -28.57 5.85
C ARG A 12 -46.18 -29.03 6.35
N LEU A 13 -45.23 -29.23 5.44
CA LEU A 13 -43.82 -29.35 5.80
C LEU A 13 -43.39 -28.01 6.41
N ILE A 14 -42.80 -28.04 7.60
CA ILE A 14 -42.01 -26.91 8.09
C ILE A 14 -40.62 -27.09 7.49
N ALA A 15 -40.29 -26.29 6.48
CA ALA A 15 -38.93 -26.22 5.96
C ALA A 15 -38.03 -25.65 7.07
N SER A 16 -37.07 -26.45 7.52
CA SER A 16 -36.06 -26.05 8.51
C SER A 16 -35.09 -25.06 7.87
N LEU A 17 -35.47 -23.77 7.87
CA LEU A 17 -34.59 -22.66 7.56
C LEU A 17 -33.51 -22.52 8.64
N SER A 18 -32.47 -23.35 8.51
CA SER A 18 -31.21 -23.21 9.23
C SER A 18 -30.56 -21.88 8.82
N ALA A 19 -30.91 -20.82 9.53
CA ALA A 19 -30.33 -19.50 9.36
C ALA A 19 -28.86 -19.52 9.81
N VAL A 20 -27.98 -19.99 8.92
CA VAL A 20 -26.52 -19.88 9.08
C VAL A 20 -26.18 -18.40 8.99
N ALA A 21 -26.15 -17.73 10.14
CA ALA A 21 -25.66 -16.37 10.28
C ALA A 21 -24.16 -16.36 9.96
N VAL A 22 -23.82 -16.14 8.69
CA VAL A 22 -22.43 -15.97 8.25
C VAL A 22 -21.93 -14.65 8.83
N VAL A 23 -21.26 -14.72 9.98
CA VAL A 23 -20.58 -13.59 10.60
C VAL A 23 -19.36 -13.24 9.76
N ALA A 24 -19.58 -12.49 8.69
CA ALA A 24 -18.56 -11.97 7.79
C ALA A 24 -17.78 -10.83 8.47
N ALA A 25 -16.96 -11.17 9.47
CA ALA A 25 -16.06 -10.25 10.16
C ALA A 25 -14.86 -9.89 9.27
N GLY A 26 -15.13 -9.23 8.14
CA GLY A 26 -14.15 -8.75 7.17
C GLY A 26 -14.23 -7.23 7.03
N THR A 27 -13.57 -6.50 7.93
CA THR A 27 -13.37 -5.06 7.78
C THR A 27 -12.42 -4.79 6.62
N ALA A 28 -12.97 -4.38 5.47
CA ALA A 28 -12.19 -3.99 4.31
C ALA A 28 -11.35 -2.75 4.64
N THR A 29 -10.04 -2.92 4.70
CA THR A 29 -9.07 -1.87 5.08
C THR A 29 -9.02 -0.80 4.01
N VAL A 30 -9.44 0.42 4.36
CA VAL A 30 -9.56 1.52 3.38
C VAL A 30 -8.21 2.24 3.30
N ALA A 31 -7.56 2.17 2.14
CA ALA A 31 -6.30 2.89 1.90
C ALA A 31 -6.55 4.42 1.85
N LEU A 32 -6.40 5.08 2.99
CA LEU A 32 -6.70 6.50 3.19
C LEU A 32 -5.43 7.35 3.11
N ALA A 33 -4.72 7.17 2.00
CA ALA A 33 -3.66 8.06 1.54
C ALA A 33 -4.23 9.46 1.21
N ALA A 34 -3.52 10.51 1.60
CA ALA A 34 -3.69 11.87 1.09
C ALA A 34 -3.10 12.00 -0.34
N LYS A 35 -2.69 13.22 -0.73
CA LYS A 35 -1.83 13.49 -1.90
C LYS A 35 -0.50 14.06 -1.42
N ASP A 36 0.51 14.06 -2.28
CA ASP A 36 1.89 14.41 -1.95
C ASP A 36 2.00 15.72 -1.13
N GLY A 37 2.24 15.61 0.18
CA GLY A 37 2.37 16.72 1.13
C GLY A 37 1.06 17.36 1.64
N GLU A 38 -0.10 16.98 1.11
CA GLU A 38 -1.43 17.32 1.65
C GLU A 38 -1.68 16.58 2.98
N PRO A 39 -2.47 17.15 3.91
CA PRO A 39 -2.73 16.52 5.19
C PRO A 39 -3.64 15.29 5.06
N ALA A 40 -3.62 14.44 6.09
CA ALA A 40 -4.57 13.33 6.21
C ALA A 40 -6.03 13.80 5.97
N PRO A 41 -6.78 13.16 5.06
CA PRO A 41 -8.14 13.60 4.73
C PRO A 41 -9.09 13.34 5.90
N VAL A 42 -10.13 14.16 6.09
CA VAL A 42 -11.09 14.00 7.20
C VAL A 42 -11.76 12.60 7.22
N GLY A 43 -11.88 11.94 6.06
CA GLY A 43 -12.34 10.54 5.95
C GLY A 43 -11.38 9.48 6.53
N ALA A 44 -10.14 9.86 6.85
CA ALA A 44 -9.15 9.05 7.58
C ALA A 44 -9.39 9.03 9.10
N PHE A 45 -10.39 9.75 9.61
CA PHE A 45 -10.75 9.83 11.01
C PHE A 45 -12.08 9.11 11.27
N VAL A 46 -12.24 8.49 12.44
CA VAL A 46 -13.47 7.81 12.88
C VAL A 46 -13.71 8.04 14.37
N ARG A 47 -14.96 8.22 14.79
CA ARG A 47 -15.28 8.22 16.23
C ARG A 47 -15.12 6.82 16.79
N ILE A 48 -14.38 6.64 17.87
CA ILE A 48 -14.03 5.31 18.41
C ILE A 48 -15.28 4.49 18.76
N GLU A 49 -16.37 5.15 19.15
CA GLU A 49 -17.67 4.52 19.45
C GLU A 49 -18.32 3.86 18.21
N GLN A 50 -17.97 4.31 17.00
CA GLN A 50 -18.42 3.75 15.72
C GLN A 50 -17.60 2.52 15.30
N VAL A 51 -16.41 2.33 15.86
CA VAL A 51 -15.58 1.15 15.59
C VAL A 51 -16.19 -0.04 16.36
N ALA A 52 -16.35 -1.17 15.67
CA ALA A 52 -16.85 -2.40 16.29
C ALA A 52 -15.78 -3.04 17.19
N LYS A 53 -16.20 -3.67 18.30
CA LYS A 53 -15.29 -4.44 19.17
C LYS A 53 -14.62 -5.56 18.36
N ASN A 54 -13.30 -5.47 18.22
CA ASN A 54 -12.52 -6.38 17.37
C ASN A 54 -11.26 -6.93 18.07
N VAL A 55 -10.95 -6.48 19.28
CA VAL A 55 -9.92 -7.09 20.13
C VAL A 55 -10.50 -8.33 20.81
N VAL A 56 -9.75 -9.42 20.78
CA VAL A 56 -10.10 -10.68 21.45
C VAL A 56 -8.97 -11.02 22.41
N THR A 57 -9.31 -11.12 23.69
CA THR A 57 -8.40 -11.61 24.73
C THR A 57 -8.70 -13.09 24.97
N PRO A 58 -7.84 -14.03 24.53
CA PRO A 58 -8.07 -15.45 24.77
C PRO A 58 -8.07 -15.78 26.27
N LYS A 59 -8.98 -16.65 26.71
CA LYS A 59 -9.03 -17.10 28.12
C LYS A 59 -7.78 -17.92 28.45
N VAL A 60 -7.07 -17.53 29.51
CA VAL A 60 -5.88 -18.26 29.99
C VAL A 60 -6.29 -19.65 30.47
N GLN A 61 -5.67 -20.67 29.89
CA GLN A 61 -5.83 -22.09 30.21
C GLN A 61 -4.97 -22.46 31.43
N GLN A 62 -5.19 -23.64 32.03
CA GLN A 62 -4.48 -24.09 33.25
C GLN A 62 -2.94 -24.04 33.12
N ASN A 63 -2.40 -24.34 31.93
CA ASN A 63 -0.97 -24.32 31.65
C ASN A 63 -0.46 -22.99 31.07
N GLY A 64 -1.35 -22.01 30.89
CA GLY A 64 -1.04 -20.69 30.35
C GLY A 64 -0.29 -19.78 31.34
N ALA A 65 0.22 -18.67 30.82
CA ALA A 65 0.76 -17.56 31.59
C ALA A 65 -0.20 -16.37 31.55
N SER A 66 -0.63 -15.89 32.72
CA SER A 66 -1.52 -14.73 32.87
C SER A 66 -0.81 -13.44 33.29
N GLY A 67 0.48 -13.52 33.61
CA GLY A 67 1.23 -12.40 34.19
C GLY A 67 1.64 -11.35 33.17
N VAL A 68 2.03 -10.18 33.70
CA VAL A 68 2.48 -9.02 32.93
C VAL A 68 3.66 -8.36 33.64
N PHE A 69 4.77 -8.20 32.94
CA PHE A 69 5.88 -7.35 33.36
C PHE A 69 5.79 -6.02 32.59
N THR A 70 5.83 -4.87 33.27
CA THR A 70 5.68 -3.54 32.66
C THR A 70 6.99 -2.78 32.74
N VAL A 71 7.54 -2.33 31.60
CA VAL A 71 8.74 -1.49 31.58
C VAL A 71 8.36 -0.02 31.42
N ASP A 72 9.01 0.85 32.18
CA ASP A 72 8.93 2.31 32.07
C ASP A 72 10.26 2.85 31.53
N CYS A 73 10.21 3.36 30.30
CA CYS A 73 11.32 4.00 29.59
C CYS A 73 11.06 5.49 29.30
N GLY A 74 10.08 6.10 29.99
CA GLY A 74 9.66 7.49 29.77
C GLY A 74 9.00 7.73 28.41
N THR A 75 8.98 9.00 28.00
CA THR A 75 8.37 9.46 26.73
C THR A 75 9.38 10.22 25.86
N ASN A 76 10.58 9.62 25.70
CA ASN A 76 11.72 10.17 24.95
C ASN A 76 12.18 11.55 25.47
N GLU A 77 12.35 11.71 26.78
CA GLU A 77 12.70 13.00 27.40
C GLU A 77 13.98 13.63 26.83
N SER A 78 14.94 12.79 26.41
CA SER A 78 16.17 13.17 25.69
C SER A 78 15.96 13.73 24.28
N GLY A 79 14.79 13.56 23.66
CA GLY A 79 14.48 14.11 22.33
C GLY A 79 15.15 13.39 21.16
N LYS A 80 15.42 12.09 21.31
CA LYS A 80 16.02 11.25 20.27
C LYS A 80 15.01 10.98 19.16
N PHE A 81 15.06 11.79 18.09
CA PHE A 81 14.32 11.56 16.85
C PHE A 81 15.31 11.18 15.73
N SER A 82 14.95 10.23 14.87
CA SER A 82 15.77 9.89 13.70
C SER A 82 14.95 9.35 12.54
N ALA A 83 15.40 9.63 11.32
CA ALA A 83 14.89 9.04 10.09
C ALA A 83 15.52 7.67 9.76
N ASP A 84 16.41 7.15 10.61
CA ASP A 84 17.05 5.85 10.40
C ASP A 84 16.05 4.71 10.59
N ASN A 85 16.24 3.60 9.86
CA ASN A 85 15.57 2.33 10.16
C ASN A 85 16.61 1.21 10.38
N PRO A 86 17.22 1.11 11.57
CA PRO A 86 18.30 0.17 11.83
C PRO A 86 17.87 -1.29 12.00
N VAL A 87 16.57 -1.60 11.99
CA VAL A 87 16.08 -2.98 11.87
C VAL A 87 15.88 -3.35 10.40
N ALA A 88 15.05 -2.61 9.66
CA ALA A 88 14.69 -2.96 8.28
C ALA A 88 15.75 -2.56 7.22
N GLN A 89 16.63 -1.61 7.53
CA GLN A 89 17.68 -1.09 6.65
C GLN A 89 18.98 -0.73 7.42
N PRO A 90 19.62 -1.70 8.09
CA PRO A 90 20.89 -1.48 8.79
C PRO A 90 21.98 -1.00 7.82
N GLY A 91 22.86 -0.11 8.30
CA GLY A 91 23.93 0.52 7.53
C GLY A 91 23.48 1.67 6.60
N LEU A 92 22.17 1.99 6.53
CA LEU A 92 21.64 3.05 5.68
C LEU A 92 21.08 4.22 6.51
N PRO A 93 21.84 5.33 6.67
CA PRO A 93 21.33 6.55 7.26
C PRO A 93 20.04 7.01 6.58
N HIS A 94 19.06 7.35 7.41
CA HIS A 94 17.82 8.03 7.01
C HIS A 94 16.89 7.21 6.09
N GLY A 95 17.10 5.89 6.04
CA GLY A 95 16.37 4.94 5.20
C GLY A 95 14.85 4.86 5.43
N ALA A 96 14.34 5.30 6.59
CA ALA A 96 12.90 5.27 6.88
C ALA A 96 12.10 6.25 6.01
N GLN A 97 12.70 7.32 5.50
CA GLN A 97 12.01 8.43 4.80
C GLN A 97 10.83 9.08 5.59
N HIS A 98 10.70 8.76 6.87
CA HIS A 98 9.82 9.36 7.87
C HIS A 98 10.53 9.39 9.23
N VAL A 99 10.06 10.20 10.20
CA VAL A 99 10.75 10.33 11.50
C VAL A 99 10.24 9.32 12.52
N HIS A 100 11.15 8.61 13.18
CA HIS A 100 10.87 7.75 14.33
C HIS A 100 11.13 8.45 15.68
N ASP A 101 10.30 8.12 16.66
CA ASP A 101 10.42 8.39 18.10
C ASP A 101 11.05 7.16 18.79
N PHE A 102 11.95 7.35 19.77
CA PHE A 102 12.74 6.27 20.38
C PHE A 102 12.67 6.29 21.91
N VAL A 103 12.58 5.11 22.54
CA VAL A 103 12.84 4.93 23.98
C VAL A 103 13.67 3.67 24.25
N GLY A 104 14.26 3.61 25.45
CA GLY A 104 15.18 2.57 25.85
C GLY A 104 16.60 2.86 25.36
N ASN A 105 17.13 2.02 24.49
CA ASN A 105 18.50 2.08 24.00
C ASN A 105 18.94 3.48 23.50
N LEU A 106 20.01 4.03 24.07
CA LEU A 106 20.52 5.34 23.69
C LEU A 106 21.47 5.32 22.49
N SER A 107 22.17 4.22 22.19
CA SER A 107 23.08 4.14 21.03
C SER A 107 22.38 3.87 19.69
N ILE A 108 21.23 3.19 19.67
CA ILE A 108 20.55 2.72 18.43
C ILE A 108 20.50 3.80 17.33
N SER A 109 21.11 3.48 16.19
CA SER A 109 21.43 4.33 15.04
C SER A 109 21.52 3.46 13.78
N ALA A 110 21.48 4.05 12.58
CA ALA A 110 21.63 3.30 11.33
C ALA A 110 22.83 2.33 11.30
N ASP A 111 23.95 2.70 11.92
CA ASP A 111 25.23 1.99 11.95
C ASP A 111 25.46 1.11 13.19
N SER A 112 24.48 1.01 14.10
CA SER A 112 24.62 0.26 15.36
C SER A 112 24.87 -1.24 15.16
N SER A 113 25.87 -1.78 15.88
CA SER A 113 26.13 -3.21 15.99
C SER A 113 25.48 -3.81 17.24
N ASP A 114 25.38 -5.13 17.32
CA ASP A 114 24.81 -5.80 18.49
C ASP A 114 25.68 -5.54 19.75
N GLU A 115 26.99 -5.32 19.61
CA GLU A 115 27.90 -4.85 20.67
C GLU A 115 27.58 -3.41 21.10
N SER A 116 27.47 -2.46 20.16
CA SER A 116 27.18 -1.06 20.51
C SER A 116 25.80 -0.90 21.16
N LEU A 117 24.86 -1.78 20.85
CA LEU A 117 23.57 -1.88 21.53
C LEU A 117 23.69 -2.49 22.94
N ALA A 118 24.56 -3.48 23.13
CA ALA A 118 24.80 -4.13 24.43
C ALA A 118 25.48 -3.19 25.44
N ASP A 119 26.44 -2.39 24.98
CA ASP A 119 27.19 -1.47 25.84
C ASP A 119 26.42 -0.18 26.14
N SER A 120 25.48 0.21 25.25
CA SER A 120 24.57 1.35 25.37
C SER A 120 23.99 1.62 26.77
N GLU A 121 23.85 2.89 27.14
CA GLU A 121 22.95 3.32 28.21
C GLU A 121 21.47 3.24 27.79
N THR A 122 20.53 3.41 28.72
CA THR A 122 19.08 3.28 28.48
C THR A 122 18.23 4.29 29.24
N THR A 123 17.06 4.66 28.67
CA THR A 123 16.01 5.40 29.39
C THR A 123 15.11 4.51 30.28
N CYS A 124 15.24 3.18 30.20
CA CYS A 124 14.40 2.24 30.95
C CYS A 124 14.84 2.10 32.42
N LYS A 125 13.95 2.40 33.36
CA LYS A 125 14.23 2.47 34.81
C LYS A 125 14.66 1.15 35.46
N ASN A 126 14.40 0.03 34.81
CA ASN A 126 14.80 -1.32 35.23
C ASN A 126 16.16 -1.78 34.62
N GLY A 127 16.84 -0.92 33.86
CA GLY A 127 18.09 -1.26 33.16
C GLY A 127 17.89 -2.07 31.88
N ASP A 128 16.67 -2.17 31.34
CA ASP A 128 16.43 -2.79 30.04
C ASP A 128 17.08 -1.95 28.91
N LYS A 129 18.10 -2.51 28.26
CA LYS A 129 18.81 -1.86 27.14
C LYS A 129 18.11 -2.02 25.79
N SER A 130 16.92 -2.60 25.72
CA SER A 130 16.19 -2.85 24.46
C SER A 130 15.85 -1.56 23.73
N SER A 131 15.77 -1.64 22.40
CA SER A 131 15.31 -0.53 21.55
C SER A 131 13.83 -0.68 21.25
N TYR A 132 13.08 0.41 21.38
CA TYR A 132 11.66 0.52 21.06
C TYR A 132 11.43 1.79 20.25
N PHE A 133 10.95 1.69 19.01
CA PHE A 133 10.75 2.87 18.16
C PHE A 133 9.57 2.77 17.18
N TRP A 134 9.00 3.93 16.84
CA TRP A 134 7.76 4.04 16.08
C TRP A 134 7.68 5.38 15.32
N PRO A 135 6.97 5.47 14.18
CA PRO A 135 6.78 6.74 13.48
C PRO A 135 6.09 7.77 14.38
N VAL A 136 6.57 9.02 14.34
CA VAL A 136 6.04 10.13 15.15
C VAL A 136 4.60 10.47 14.74
N VAL A 137 3.87 11.12 15.65
CA VAL A 137 2.60 11.79 15.34
C VAL A 137 2.89 13.29 15.25
N ARG A 138 2.29 13.99 14.28
CA ARG A 138 2.34 15.46 14.16
C ARG A 138 0.96 16.07 14.33
N ILE A 139 0.94 17.29 14.85
CA ILE A 139 -0.20 18.21 14.75
C ILE A 139 0.12 19.28 13.72
N ASN A 140 -0.77 19.45 12.74
CA ASN A 140 -0.69 20.46 11.70
C ASN A 140 -1.93 21.37 11.78
N PRO A 141 -1.87 22.52 12.48
CA PRO A 141 -3.01 23.43 12.61
C PRO A 141 -3.49 24.08 11.30
N LYS A 142 -2.73 23.93 10.21
CA LYS A 142 -3.11 24.37 8.85
C LYS A 142 -3.82 23.26 8.05
N ALA A 143 -3.77 22.01 8.49
CA ALA A 143 -4.54 20.93 7.88
C ALA A 143 -6.04 21.22 7.96
N ASN A 144 -6.78 20.85 6.92
CA ASN A 144 -8.25 20.83 6.92
C ASN A 144 -8.96 22.13 7.38
N VAL A 145 -8.29 23.30 7.35
CA VAL A 145 -8.84 24.57 7.89
C VAL A 145 -10.12 25.03 7.18
N ASN A 146 -10.25 24.73 5.88
CA ASN A 146 -11.45 25.02 5.08
C ASN A 146 -12.58 23.97 5.26
N SER A 147 -12.41 23.03 6.19
CA SER A 147 -13.41 22.06 6.67
C SER A 147 -14.02 22.49 8.00
N SER A 148 -13.85 23.76 8.40
CA SER A 148 -14.36 24.35 9.64
C SER A 148 -15.90 24.37 9.71
N GLY A 149 -16.49 23.25 10.15
CA GLY A 149 -17.94 23.10 10.30
C GLY A 149 -18.42 21.70 10.67
N SER A 150 -17.52 20.80 11.10
CA SER A 150 -17.75 19.36 11.32
C SER A 150 -18.62 19.01 12.53
N GLY A 151 -19.82 19.57 12.62
CA GLY A 151 -20.84 19.11 13.58
C GLY A 151 -21.21 17.64 13.34
N PRO A 152 -21.51 16.84 14.39
CA PRO A 152 -21.68 15.38 14.27
C PRO A 152 -22.72 14.91 13.24
N ASP A 153 -23.73 15.73 12.97
CA ASP A 153 -24.90 15.39 12.17
C ASP A 153 -24.64 15.38 10.65
N LYS A 154 -23.69 16.18 10.16
CA LYS A 154 -23.38 16.27 8.72
C LYS A 154 -22.63 15.06 8.15
N ILE A 155 -22.24 14.10 8.98
CA ILE A 155 -21.71 12.80 8.55
C ILE A 155 -22.81 11.91 7.93
N LYS A 156 -24.10 12.30 7.99
CA LYS A 156 -25.24 11.54 7.43
C LYS A 156 -25.80 12.05 6.09
N GLU A 157 -25.32 13.16 5.54
CA GLU A 157 -25.91 13.78 4.32
C GLU A 157 -25.12 13.56 3.01
N ALA A 158 -24.15 12.63 3.00
CA ALA A 158 -23.40 12.25 1.80
C ALA A 158 -24.26 11.35 0.87
N GLY A 159 -25.15 11.97 0.08
CA GLY A 159 -26.01 11.30 -0.90
C GLY A 159 -25.27 10.47 -1.97
N ALA A 160 -25.99 9.51 -2.56
CA ALA A 160 -25.44 8.50 -3.47
C ALA A 160 -24.72 9.08 -4.71
N PRO A 161 -23.65 8.41 -5.20
CA PRO A 161 -22.83 8.94 -6.28
C PRO A 161 -23.44 8.78 -7.68
N HIS A 162 -23.03 9.67 -8.59
CA HIS A 162 -23.38 9.66 -10.00
C HIS A 162 -22.20 10.11 -10.89
N ILE A 163 -22.27 9.79 -12.18
CA ILE A 163 -21.26 10.15 -13.20
C ILE A 163 -21.85 11.21 -14.14
N ALA A 164 -21.06 12.23 -14.48
CA ALA A 164 -21.37 13.17 -15.56
C ALA A 164 -20.18 13.30 -16.52
N CYS A 165 -20.48 13.55 -17.80
CA CYS A 165 -19.50 13.74 -18.87
C CYS A 165 -19.64 15.14 -19.49
N PRO A 166 -18.60 15.68 -20.14
CA PRO A 166 -18.72 16.85 -21.01
C PRO A 166 -19.79 16.66 -22.09
N SER A 167 -20.63 17.68 -22.26
CA SER A 167 -21.55 17.74 -23.39
C SER A 167 -20.78 17.86 -24.70
N VAL A 168 -21.08 16.96 -25.63
CA VAL A 168 -20.43 16.90 -26.94
C VAL A 168 -21.20 17.75 -27.94
N LYS A 169 -22.53 17.75 -27.86
CA LYS A 169 -23.43 18.51 -28.75
C LYS A 169 -23.09 20.01 -28.75
N ASP A 170 -22.78 20.57 -27.58
CA ASP A 170 -22.47 21.99 -27.40
C ASP A 170 -20.99 22.34 -27.72
N ARG A 171 -20.20 21.34 -28.14
CA ARG A 171 -18.76 21.46 -28.47
C ARG A 171 -18.44 21.09 -29.92
N LEU A 172 -19.43 20.63 -30.70
CA LEU A 172 -19.24 20.30 -32.11
C LEU A 172 -19.14 21.57 -32.98
N PRO A 173 -18.27 21.60 -34.00
CA PRO A 173 -18.31 22.62 -35.03
C PRO A 173 -19.56 22.45 -35.93
N ALA A 174 -19.79 23.40 -36.84
CA ALA A 174 -20.90 23.35 -37.79
C ALA A 174 -20.90 22.04 -38.61
N VAL A 175 -21.83 21.12 -38.31
CA VAL A 175 -21.85 19.78 -38.89
C VAL A 175 -22.33 19.81 -40.35
N PRO A 176 -21.52 19.34 -41.32
CA PRO A 176 -21.92 19.24 -42.73
C PRO A 176 -23.20 18.41 -42.88
N GLN A 177 -24.12 18.83 -43.76
CA GLN A 177 -25.43 18.18 -43.88
C GLN A 177 -25.35 16.68 -44.23
N GLN A 178 -24.32 16.29 -44.97
CA GLN A 178 -23.99 14.88 -45.29
C GLN A 178 -23.62 14.04 -44.07
N ALA A 179 -23.05 14.65 -43.02
CA ALA A 179 -22.55 13.97 -41.83
C ALA A 179 -23.56 13.93 -40.66
N ARG A 180 -24.59 14.81 -40.66
CA ARG A 180 -25.54 14.96 -39.53
C ARG A 180 -26.14 13.64 -39.08
N GLY A 181 -26.73 12.87 -40.00
CA GLY A 181 -27.32 11.57 -39.68
C GLY A 181 -26.33 10.49 -39.20
N GLU A 182 -25.01 10.67 -39.31
CA GLU A 182 -24.01 9.81 -38.65
C GLU A 182 -23.62 10.40 -37.28
N VAL A 183 -23.49 11.72 -37.17
CA VAL A 183 -23.21 12.43 -35.91
C VAL A 183 -24.34 12.25 -34.88
N ASP A 184 -25.59 12.41 -35.27
CA ASP A 184 -26.76 12.35 -34.37
C ASP A 184 -26.90 10.95 -33.73
N ARG A 185 -26.78 9.87 -34.53
CA ARG A 185 -26.78 8.48 -34.02
C ARG A 185 -25.60 8.17 -33.10
N ASN A 186 -24.49 8.90 -33.22
CA ASN A 186 -23.36 8.77 -32.30
C ASN A 186 -23.53 9.62 -31.02
N LEU A 187 -24.27 10.74 -31.06
CA LEU A 187 -24.71 11.45 -29.86
C LEU A 187 -25.64 10.58 -29.00
N GLU A 188 -26.67 9.98 -29.60
CA GLU A 188 -27.57 9.03 -28.91
C GLU A 188 -26.81 7.86 -28.27
N LEU A 189 -25.75 7.38 -28.93
CA LEU A 189 -24.88 6.34 -28.40
C LEU A 189 -24.06 6.81 -27.18
N LEU A 190 -23.59 8.06 -27.15
CA LEU A 190 -22.86 8.64 -26.01
C LEU A 190 -23.79 8.79 -24.79
N ASP A 191 -25.03 9.22 -24.99
CA ASP A 191 -26.02 9.35 -23.92
C ASP A 191 -26.39 7.98 -23.34
N LYS A 192 -26.57 6.97 -24.21
CA LYS A 192 -26.77 5.58 -23.79
C LYS A 192 -25.57 5.03 -22.98
N GLN A 193 -24.33 5.30 -23.42
CA GLN A 193 -23.12 4.90 -22.69
C GLN A 193 -23.06 5.53 -21.29
N LEU A 194 -23.42 6.81 -21.15
CA LEU A 194 -23.48 7.50 -19.85
C LEU A 194 -24.59 6.95 -18.94
N LYS A 195 -25.77 6.61 -19.50
CA LYS A 195 -26.84 5.96 -18.73
C LYS A 195 -26.42 4.58 -18.25
N GLU A 196 -25.83 3.75 -19.12
CA GLU A 196 -25.32 2.42 -18.73
C GLU A 196 -24.27 2.50 -17.62
N ALA A 197 -23.39 3.51 -17.63
CA ALA A 197 -22.41 3.73 -16.57
C ALA A 197 -23.08 4.15 -15.24
N ASN A 198 -24.03 5.08 -15.26
CA ASN A 198 -24.78 5.49 -14.07
C ASN A 198 -25.61 4.35 -13.49
N ASP A 199 -26.32 3.58 -14.32
CA ASP A 199 -27.07 2.40 -13.89
C ASP A 199 -26.13 1.33 -13.28
N ARG A 200 -24.85 1.26 -13.67
CA ARG A 200 -23.85 0.38 -13.05
C ARG A 200 -23.33 0.90 -11.71
N VAL A 201 -23.20 2.21 -11.52
CA VAL A 201 -22.89 2.82 -10.21
C VAL A 201 -24.05 2.61 -9.24
N ALA A 202 -25.28 2.92 -9.65
CA ALA A 202 -26.47 2.85 -8.80
C ALA A 202 -26.87 1.43 -8.36
N ARG A 203 -26.48 0.39 -9.11
CA ARG A 203 -26.71 -1.03 -8.76
C ARG A 203 -25.58 -1.64 -7.93
N ASN A 204 -24.52 -0.90 -7.60
CA ASN A 204 -23.39 -1.40 -6.85
C ASN A 204 -23.50 -0.93 -5.39
N GLU A 205 -23.74 -1.84 -4.44
CA GLU A 205 -24.04 -1.48 -3.03
C GLU A 205 -22.86 -0.81 -2.29
N ASN A 206 -21.66 -0.84 -2.87
CA ASN A 206 -20.52 -0.03 -2.43
C ASN A 206 -19.76 0.58 -3.63
N PRO A 207 -20.14 1.78 -4.11
CA PRO A 207 -19.44 2.48 -5.18
C PRO A 207 -18.12 3.16 -4.73
N GLY A 208 -17.62 2.88 -3.53
CA GLY A 208 -16.51 3.60 -2.90
C GLY A 208 -15.10 3.08 -3.20
N ASP A 209 -14.94 2.02 -4.01
CA ASP A 209 -13.63 1.50 -4.43
C ASP A 209 -13.13 2.29 -5.67
N PRO A 210 -12.07 3.12 -5.56
CA PRO A 210 -11.57 3.90 -6.68
C PRO A 210 -10.94 3.02 -7.78
N ASN A 211 -10.39 1.85 -7.44
CA ASN A 211 -9.83 0.94 -8.42
C ASN A 211 -10.94 0.22 -9.19
N PHE A 212 -12.02 -0.22 -8.54
CA PHE A 212 -13.18 -0.75 -9.26
C PHE A 212 -13.88 0.33 -10.09
N VAL A 213 -14.10 1.53 -9.54
CA VAL A 213 -14.76 2.62 -10.29
C VAL A 213 -13.92 3.04 -11.50
N ASN A 214 -12.61 3.27 -11.34
CA ASN A 214 -11.75 3.65 -12.45
C ASN A 214 -11.58 2.51 -13.46
N ASN A 215 -11.39 1.26 -13.01
CA ASN A 215 -11.06 0.16 -13.92
C ASN A 215 -12.26 -0.58 -14.52
N ALA A 216 -13.38 -0.69 -13.80
CA ALA A 216 -14.58 -1.37 -14.30
C ALA A 216 -15.60 -0.40 -14.91
N ILE A 217 -15.63 0.89 -14.50
CA ILE A 217 -16.68 1.85 -14.93
C ILE A 217 -16.13 3.00 -15.76
N LEU A 218 -15.26 3.86 -15.22
CA LEU A 218 -14.85 5.10 -15.89
C LEU A 218 -13.90 4.89 -17.07
N GLY A 219 -12.90 4.00 -16.96
CA GLY A 219 -12.03 3.66 -18.09
C GLY A 219 -12.77 2.97 -19.24
N PRO A 220 -13.57 1.91 -19.00
CA PRO A 220 -14.39 1.30 -20.05
C PRO A 220 -15.49 2.22 -20.61
N LEU A 221 -15.86 3.29 -19.91
CA LEU A 221 -16.67 4.39 -20.44
C LEU A 221 -15.83 5.32 -21.32
N ARG A 222 -14.63 5.71 -20.87
CA ARG A 222 -13.66 6.54 -21.61
C ARG A 222 -13.35 5.94 -22.97
N ASP A 223 -12.97 4.67 -23.02
CA ASP A 223 -12.59 3.98 -24.27
C ASP A 223 -13.77 3.90 -25.25
N LYS A 224 -14.97 3.56 -24.73
CA LYS A 224 -16.23 3.59 -25.48
C LYS A 224 -16.58 4.99 -26.00
N ARG A 225 -16.24 6.05 -25.27
CA ARG A 225 -16.45 7.45 -25.69
C ARG A 225 -15.42 7.89 -26.72
N VAL A 226 -14.11 7.61 -26.54
CA VAL A 226 -13.07 7.85 -27.55
C VAL A 226 -13.46 7.20 -28.88
N ALA A 227 -13.85 5.93 -28.86
CA ALA A 227 -14.24 5.19 -30.06
C ALA A 227 -15.53 5.71 -30.73
N THR A 228 -16.39 6.45 -30.02
CA THR A 228 -17.57 7.14 -30.61
C THR A 228 -17.22 8.54 -31.12
N LEU A 229 -16.41 9.27 -30.37
CA LEU A 229 -15.96 10.63 -30.71
C LEU A 229 -15.06 10.65 -31.94
N ASP A 230 -14.18 9.66 -32.10
CA ASP A 230 -13.36 9.56 -33.31
C ASP A 230 -14.20 9.20 -34.55
N ARG A 231 -15.23 8.35 -34.42
CA ARG A 231 -16.21 8.11 -35.50
C ARG A 231 -16.93 9.39 -35.91
N MET A 232 -17.36 10.23 -34.96
CA MET A 232 -17.96 11.54 -35.25
C MET A 232 -16.96 12.49 -35.93
N ALA A 233 -15.72 12.54 -35.45
CA ALA A 233 -14.67 13.36 -36.03
C ALA A 233 -14.30 12.90 -37.45
N ILE A 234 -14.26 11.59 -37.73
CA ILE A 234 -14.07 11.03 -39.07
C ILE A 234 -15.26 11.37 -39.97
N ALA A 235 -16.51 11.23 -39.50
CA ALA A 235 -17.70 11.54 -40.29
C ALA A 235 -17.74 13.02 -40.73
N ILE A 236 -17.37 13.95 -39.84
CA ILE A 236 -17.19 15.37 -40.16
C ILE A 236 -15.98 15.56 -41.09
N GLY A 237 -14.87 14.86 -40.80
CA GLY A 237 -13.60 14.89 -41.52
C GLY A 237 -13.66 14.50 -43.01
N ARG A 238 -14.76 13.89 -43.47
CA ARG A 238 -15.00 13.57 -44.90
C ARG A 238 -15.42 14.78 -45.73
N SER A 239 -15.99 15.82 -45.11
CA SER A 239 -16.55 17.00 -45.81
C SER A 239 -16.16 18.34 -45.19
N ALA A 240 -15.36 18.34 -44.12
CA ALA A 240 -14.87 19.52 -43.40
C ALA A 240 -13.55 19.17 -42.66
N PRO A 241 -12.79 20.14 -42.12
CA PRO A 241 -11.62 19.85 -41.28
C PRO A 241 -11.98 18.98 -40.07
N LYS A 242 -11.21 17.90 -39.83
CA LYS A 242 -11.48 16.94 -38.74
C LYS A 242 -11.34 17.64 -37.36
N PRO A 243 -12.38 17.67 -36.52
CA PRO A 243 -12.28 18.25 -35.18
C PRO A 243 -11.53 17.32 -34.22
N ASN A 244 -10.75 17.88 -33.30
CA ASN A 244 -10.27 17.14 -32.14
C ASN A 244 -11.36 17.11 -31.06
N LEU A 245 -11.92 15.93 -30.82
CA LEU A 245 -12.97 15.69 -29.83
C LEU A 245 -12.50 14.82 -28.64
N THR A 246 -11.24 14.37 -28.64
CA THR A 246 -10.73 13.37 -27.69
C THR A 246 -10.78 13.85 -26.24
N SER A 247 -10.60 15.15 -26.00
CA SER A 247 -10.71 15.80 -24.69
C SER A 247 -12.13 15.82 -24.11
N LEU A 248 -13.14 15.36 -24.86
CA LEU A 248 -14.52 15.19 -24.39
C LEU A 248 -14.84 13.74 -23.97
N ALA A 249 -13.88 12.82 -24.08
CA ALA A 249 -14.09 11.41 -23.70
C ALA A 249 -14.17 11.19 -22.20
N ASP A 250 -13.45 12.00 -21.42
CA ASP A 250 -13.27 11.84 -19.97
C ASP A 250 -14.53 12.25 -19.20
N CYS A 251 -14.86 11.55 -18.12
CA CYS A 251 -16.06 11.79 -17.31
C CYS A 251 -15.71 11.80 -15.81
N GLU A 252 -16.39 12.64 -15.04
CA GLU A 252 -16.16 12.83 -13.60
C GLU A 252 -17.25 12.12 -12.78
N MET A 253 -16.90 11.63 -11.59
CA MET A 253 -17.85 11.12 -10.60
C MET A 253 -18.09 12.17 -9.50
N PHE A 254 -19.33 12.24 -9.02
CA PHE A 254 -19.79 13.19 -8.01
C PHE A 254 -20.44 12.43 -6.86
N PHE A 255 -20.23 12.91 -5.63
CA PHE A 255 -20.78 12.36 -4.39
C PHE A 255 -21.56 13.45 -3.66
N GLY A 256 -22.68 13.12 -3.03
CA GLY A 256 -23.56 14.08 -2.37
C GLY A 256 -24.81 14.45 -3.18
N ALA A 257 -25.88 14.82 -2.48
CA ALA A 257 -27.13 15.25 -3.09
C ALA A 257 -27.06 16.72 -3.53
N GLY A 258 -27.32 16.99 -4.80
CA GLY A 258 -27.47 18.35 -5.32
C GLY A 258 -28.93 18.80 -5.30
N HIS A 259 -29.23 19.86 -4.54
CA HIS A 259 -30.35 20.75 -4.85
C HIS A 259 -29.86 22.21 -4.83
N GLY A 260 -30.30 22.99 -5.81
CA GLY A 260 -29.75 24.31 -6.12
C GLY A 260 -30.35 25.45 -5.29
N GLY A 261 -29.77 26.64 -5.46
CA GLY A 261 -30.30 27.87 -4.86
C GLY A 261 -29.43 28.53 -3.80
N ASN A 262 -28.10 28.62 -4.00
CA ASN A 262 -27.33 29.87 -3.82
C ASN A 262 -25.80 29.68 -4.02
N GLY A 263 -25.27 30.25 -5.11
CA GLY A 263 -23.90 30.79 -5.21
C GLY A 263 -22.67 29.85 -5.19
N GLN A 264 -22.71 28.66 -4.60
CA GLN A 264 -21.53 27.79 -4.48
C GLN A 264 -21.64 26.54 -5.38
N ALA A 265 -20.53 26.24 -6.08
CA ALA A 265 -20.47 25.15 -7.05
C ALA A 265 -20.24 23.77 -6.39
N PRO A 266 -20.82 22.68 -6.93
CA PRO A 266 -20.48 21.32 -6.53
C PRO A 266 -18.98 21.03 -6.66
N ARG A 267 -18.37 20.40 -5.65
CA ARG A 267 -16.94 20.07 -5.67
C ARG A 267 -16.70 18.84 -6.56
N LYS A 268 -15.98 19.05 -7.67
CA LYS A 268 -15.58 18.01 -8.64
C LYS A 268 -14.59 17.01 -8.05
N PHE A 269 -14.71 15.74 -8.41
CA PHE A 269 -13.59 14.79 -8.35
C PHE A 269 -12.74 14.91 -9.63
N SER A 270 -12.04 16.03 -9.79
CA SER A 270 -11.19 16.28 -10.96
C SER A 270 -9.87 15.51 -10.83
N GLY A 271 -9.83 14.27 -11.33
CA GLY A 271 -8.64 13.42 -11.42
C GLY A 271 -7.62 13.87 -12.47
N GLN A 272 -7.43 15.18 -12.63
CA GLN A 272 -6.71 15.77 -13.75
C GLN A 272 -5.27 16.13 -13.35
N GLN A 273 -4.33 15.27 -13.71
CA GLN A 273 -2.97 15.71 -14.03
C GLN A 273 -3.02 16.58 -15.29
N GLY A 274 -2.26 17.67 -15.31
CA GLY A 274 -1.92 18.40 -16.54
C GLY A 274 -0.41 18.67 -16.53
N GLY A 275 0.38 18.24 -17.52
CA GLY A 275 0.11 17.36 -18.66
C GLY A 275 1.41 16.63 -19.07
N SER A 276 1.44 15.71 -20.06
CA SER A 276 0.47 15.47 -21.14
C SER A 276 0.31 13.98 -21.49
N GLU A 277 -0.89 13.62 -21.97
CA GLU A 277 -1.25 12.53 -22.91
C GLU A 277 -0.88 11.03 -22.64
N GLY A 278 -1.90 10.16 -22.82
CA GLY A 278 -1.79 8.69 -22.93
C GLY A 278 -2.09 7.92 -21.63
N HIS A 279 -3.34 7.56 -21.29
CA HIS A 279 -4.05 6.33 -21.73
C HIS A 279 -3.14 5.07 -21.70
N GLY A 280 -3.44 3.94 -21.05
CA GLY A 280 -4.67 3.35 -20.49
C GLY A 280 -4.63 1.82 -20.84
N GLN A 281 -4.59 0.86 -19.90
CA GLN A 281 -5.72 0.25 -19.17
C GLN A 281 -6.57 -0.75 -20.02
N HIS A 282 -7.16 -1.86 -19.54
CA HIS A 282 -7.24 -2.50 -18.20
C HIS A 282 -6.57 -3.92 -18.22
N GLY A 283 -7.04 -5.09 -17.74
CA GLY A 283 -8.27 -5.62 -17.07
C GLY A 283 -8.86 -6.86 -17.80
N ASP A 284 -9.53 -7.84 -17.20
CA ASP A 284 -9.76 -8.24 -15.78
C ASP A 284 -10.34 -9.70 -15.73
N HIS A 285 -10.42 -10.32 -14.54
CA HIS A 285 -11.20 -11.52 -14.14
C HIS A 285 -10.80 -12.92 -14.72
N GLY A 286 -11.08 -14.07 -14.06
CA GLY A 286 -11.54 -14.28 -12.68
C GLY A 286 -11.98 -15.73 -12.31
N GLN A 287 -11.36 -16.31 -11.26
CA GLN A 287 -11.81 -17.43 -10.40
C GLN A 287 -12.01 -18.85 -11.00
N ALA A 288 -12.24 -19.85 -10.12
CA ALA A 288 -12.08 -21.29 -10.39
C ALA A 288 -12.93 -22.21 -9.44
N PRO A 289 -13.09 -23.52 -9.75
CA PRO A 289 -13.49 -24.57 -8.80
C PRO A 289 -12.26 -25.28 -8.14
N ARG A 290 -12.49 -26.33 -7.32
CA ARG A 290 -11.57 -26.78 -6.25
C ARG A 290 -11.23 -28.29 -6.27
N LYS A 291 -9.99 -28.62 -5.84
CA LYS A 291 -9.50 -29.95 -5.35
C LYS A 291 -9.49 -31.08 -6.42
N PHE A 292 -8.65 -32.12 -6.36
CA PHE A 292 -8.17 -32.90 -5.21
C PHE A 292 -6.67 -33.33 -5.27
N ALA A 293 -6.20 -33.78 -4.09
CA ALA A 293 -5.07 -34.65 -3.75
C ALA A 293 -4.03 -35.10 -4.82
N GLY A 294 -2.75 -35.05 -4.43
CA GLY A 294 -1.66 -35.77 -5.10
C GLY A 294 -0.29 -35.13 -4.86
N GLN A 295 0.49 -35.66 -3.91
CA GLN A 295 1.92 -35.39 -3.76
C GLN A 295 2.62 -36.75 -3.59
N PRO A 296 3.74 -36.99 -4.29
CA PRO A 296 5.01 -37.07 -3.56
C PRO A 296 6.13 -36.23 -4.23
N GLY A 297 7.24 -36.07 -3.51
CA GLY A 297 8.29 -35.10 -3.85
C GLY A 297 9.30 -35.54 -4.92
N GLY A 298 10.14 -34.58 -5.32
CA GLY A 298 11.37 -34.76 -6.07
C GLY A 298 12.31 -33.60 -5.76
N ASN A 299 13.61 -33.89 -5.58
CA ASN A 299 14.63 -32.86 -5.42
C ASN A 299 15.13 -32.38 -6.78
N GLY A 300 15.35 -31.07 -6.91
CA GLY A 300 16.02 -30.47 -8.05
C GLY A 300 16.27 -28.98 -7.80
N ASP A 301 17.45 -28.49 -8.15
CA ASP A 301 17.78 -27.07 -8.12
C ASP A 301 17.12 -26.35 -9.31
N ASP A 302 15.82 -26.07 -9.18
CA ASP A 302 15.05 -25.36 -10.21
C ASP A 302 15.61 -23.93 -10.40
N ALA A 303 16.39 -23.79 -11.48
CA ALA A 303 16.98 -22.54 -11.94
C ALA A 303 15.89 -21.47 -12.06
N THR A 304 16.15 -20.28 -11.51
CA THR A 304 15.16 -19.19 -11.52
C THR A 304 14.85 -18.79 -12.96
N PRO A 305 13.61 -18.95 -13.46
CA PRO A 305 13.29 -18.69 -14.85
C PRO A 305 13.48 -17.20 -15.16
N THR A 306 14.07 -16.91 -16.33
CA THR A 306 14.40 -15.53 -16.73
C THR A 306 13.47 -15.03 -17.83
N VAL A 307 13.26 -13.72 -17.87
CA VAL A 307 12.46 -13.04 -18.87
C VAL A 307 13.29 -12.84 -20.14
N LYS A 308 12.82 -13.43 -21.25
CA LYS A 308 13.43 -13.32 -22.58
C LYS A 308 12.44 -12.62 -23.53
N CYS A 309 12.85 -11.47 -24.06
CA CYS A 309 12.03 -10.63 -24.92
C CYS A 309 12.60 -10.58 -26.35
N PRO A 310 11.78 -10.31 -27.38
CA PRO A 310 12.28 -9.92 -28.70
C PRO A 310 13.18 -8.68 -28.63
N SER A 311 14.27 -8.70 -29.41
CA SER A 311 15.10 -7.51 -29.62
C SER A 311 14.36 -6.53 -30.51
N VAL A 312 14.46 -5.24 -30.19
CA VAL A 312 13.81 -4.17 -30.97
C VAL A 312 14.80 -3.47 -31.90
N ARG A 313 16.09 -3.39 -31.54
CA ARG A 313 17.10 -2.58 -32.24
C ARG A 313 17.27 -2.95 -33.73
N GLY A 314 17.11 -4.22 -34.09
CA GLY A 314 17.19 -4.68 -35.49
C GLY A 314 15.92 -4.43 -36.33
N GLU A 315 14.79 -4.13 -35.70
CA GLU A 315 13.47 -4.04 -36.34
C GLU A 315 13.03 -2.58 -36.58
N LEU A 316 13.73 -1.60 -36.00
CA LEU A 316 13.40 -0.16 -36.12
C LEU A 316 13.66 0.43 -37.51
N GLY A 317 14.46 -0.23 -38.36
CA GLY A 317 14.89 0.30 -39.65
C GLY A 317 15.90 1.44 -39.52
N ALA A 318 15.93 2.35 -40.50
CA ALA A 318 16.80 3.52 -40.48
C ALA A 318 16.27 4.57 -39.48
N VAL A 319 17.08 4.87 -38.46
CA VAL A 319 16.77 5.89 -37.43
C VAL A 319 17.41 7.23 -37.85
N PRO A 320 16.64 8.33 -38.01
CA PRO A 320 17.21 9.65 -38.27
C PRO A 320 18.10 10.14 -37.13
N ASP A 321 19.18 10.87 -37.45
CA ASP A 321 20.16 11.37 -36.47
C ASP A 321 19.52 12.11 -35.29
N GLN A 322 18.47 12.91 -35.57
CA GLN A 322 17.72 13.69 -34.58
C GLN A 322 16.94 12.81 -33.60
N ALA A 323 16.65 11.56 -33.96
CA ALA A 323 15.91 10.59 -33.15
C ALA A 323 16.82 9.61 -32.38
N ILE A 324 18.09 9.43 -32.77
CA ILE A 324 19.01 8.44 -32.19
C ILE A 324 19.02 8.51 -30.65
N ALA A 325 19.26 9.70 -30.09
CA ALA A 325 19.34 9.87 -28.64
C ALA A 325 18.02 9.61 -27.89
N GLU A 326 16.86 9.75 -28.55
CA GLU A 326 15.55 9.38 -27.96
C GLU A 326 15.28 7.88 -28.09
N VAL A 327 15.71 7.27 -29.20
CA VAL A 327 15.63 5.81 -29.42
C VAL A 327 16.54 5.07 -28.43
N ASP A 328 17.81 5.44 -28.29
CA ASP A 328 18.73 4.78 -27.36
C ASP A 328 18.28 4.89 -25.89
N ARG A 329 17.69 6.03 -25.47
CA ARG A 329 17.06 6.16 -24.15
C ARG A 329 15.88 5.20 -23.95
N ASN A 330 15.05 4.99 -24.98
CA ASN A 330 13.93 4.05 -24.90
C ASN A 330 14.39 2.59 -25.00
N LEU A 331 15.48 2.28 -25.72
CA LEU A 331 16.09 0.95 -25.71
C LEU A 331 16.64 0.59 -24.32
N ALA A 332 17.42 1.50 -23.70
CA ALA A 332 17.89 1.31 -22.32
C ALA A 332 16.73 1.18 -21.30
N LEU A 333 15.60 1.86 -21.56
CA LEU A 333 14.38 1.71 -20.76
C LEU A 333 13.73 0.33 -20.93
N LEU A 334 13.74 -0.27 -22.13
CA LEU A 334 13.28 -1.65 -22.34
C LEU A 334 14.15 -2.65 -21.57
N ASP A 335 15.46 -2.45 -21.52
CA ASP A 335 16.38 -3.33 -20.78
C ASP A 335 16.18 -3.19 -19.26
N LYS A 336 15.98 -1.96 -18.75
CA LYS A 336 15.60 -1.74 -17.35
C LYS A 336 14.29 -2.44 -16.99
N GLN A 337 13.29 -2.42 -17.86
CA GLN A 337 12.01 -3.12 -17.64
C GLN A 337 12.20 -4.65 -17.56
N ILE A 338 13.14 -5.22 -18.30
CA ILE A 338 13.51 -6.64 -18.22
C ILE A 338 14.21 -6.94 -16.88
N ALA A 339 15.12 -6.08 -16.43
CA ALA A 339 15.79 -6.22 -15.13
C ALA A 339 14.80 -6.14 -13.96
N GLU A 340 13.87 -5.17 -13.96
CA GLU A 340 12.77 -5.05 -12.99
C GLU A 340 11.92 -6.34 -12.95
N ALA A 341 11.59 -6.89 -14.12
CA ALA A 341 10.77 -8.10 -14.22
C ALA A 341 11.50 -9.35 -13.72
N ASN A 342 12.78 -9.52 -14.07
CA ASN A 342 13.64 -10.59 -13.55
C ASN A 342 13.76 -10.51 -12.03
N GLN A 343 14.05 -9.33 -11.47
CA GLN A 343 14.15 -9.15 -10.02
C GLN A 343 12.84 -9.53 -9.32
N ARG A 344 11.68 -9.18 -9.89
CA ARG A 344 10.38 -9.58 -9.34
C ARG A 344 10.13 -11.09 -9.39
N ILE A 345 10.69 -11.83 -10.36
CA ILE A 345 10.64 -13.31 -10.35
C ILE A 345 11.48 -13.86 -9.19
N VAL A 346 12.67 -13.30 -8.94
CA VAL A 346 13.51 -13.72 -7.79
C VAL A 346 12.78 -13.47 -6.47
N THR A 347 12.24 -12.27 -6.25
CA THR A 347 11.60 -11.88 -4.98
C THR A 347 10.23 -12.51 -4.73
N SER A 348 9.59 -13.11 -5.74
CA SER A 348 8.27 -13.76 -5.62
C SER A 348 8.32 -15.29 -5.60
N LYS A 349 9.48 -15.93 -5.42
CA LYS A 349 9.54 -17.39 -5.20
C LYS A 349 8.63 -17.79 -4.02
N GLY A 350 7.73 -18.74 -4.26
CA GLY A 350 6.73 -19.20 -3.28
C GLY A 350 5.42 -18.40 -3.24
N GLN A 351 5.26 -17.33 -4.03
CA GLN A 351 4.04 -16.52 -4.07
C GLN A 351 3.17 -16.86 -5.30
N GLY A 352 1.95 -17.35 -5.06
CA GLY A 352 0.93 -17.53 -6.10
C GLY A 352 0.96 -18.88 -6.85
N GLY A 353 -0.06 -19.08 -7.70
CA GLY A 353 -0.22 -20.29 -8.52
C GLY A 353 0.44 -20.19 -9.91
N PRO A 354 0.30 -21.22 -10.77
CA PRO A 354 1.11 -21.39 -11.99
C PRO A 354 1.04 -20.25 -13.02
N ASN A 355 0.00 -19.39 -13.00
CA ASN A 355 -0.12 -18.22 -13.87
C ASN A 355 0.29 -16.88 -13.22
N PHE A 356 0.81 -16.89 -11.99
CA PHE A 356 1.20 -15.66 -11.28
C PHE A 356 2.23 -14.84 -12.05
N ILE A 357 3.29 -15.47 -12.56
CA ILE A 357 4.36 -14.77 -13.31
C ILE A 357 3.81 -14.19 -14.62
N ASN A 358 2.94 -14.92 -15.33
CA ASN A 358 2.30 -14.43 -16.55
C ASN A 358 1.46 -13.16 -16.28
N ASN A 359 0.66 -13.16 -15.22
CA ASN A 359 -0.32 -12.11 -14.96
C ASN A 359 0.24 -10.91 -14.18
N ALA A 360 1.09 -11.15 -13.18
CA ALA A 360 1.62 -10.12 -12.28
C ALA A 360 2.96 -9.53 -12.74
N ILE A 361 3.67 -10.20 -13.66
CA ILE A 361 5.01 -9.79 -14.14
C ILE A 361 5.02 -9.61 -15.67
N LEU A 362 4.73 -10.65 -16.47
CA LEU A 362 4.85 -10.58 -17.93
C LEU A 362 3.79 -9.70 -18.62
N GLY A 363 2.54 -9.69 -18.14
CA GLY A 363 1.49 -8.80 -18.64
C GLY A 363 1.87 -7.32 -18.48
N PRO A 364 2.06 -6.82 -17.25
CA PRO A 364 2.51 -5.45 -17.00
C PRO A 364 3.84 -5.10 -17.70
N LEU A 365 4.75 -6.07 -17.89
CA LEU A 365 5.95 -5.88 -18.70
C LEU A 365 5.64 -5.68 -20.19
N LYS A 366 4.82 -6.54 -20.79
CA LYS A 366 4.38 -6.42 -22.19
C LYS A 366 3.79 -5.03 -22.42
N ASP A 367 2.92 -4.56 -21.54
CA ASP A 367 2.20 -3.30 -21.75
C ASP A 367 3.12 -2.08 -21.55
N LYS A 368 4.04 -2.12 -20.57
CA LYS A 368 5.17 -1.17 -20.48
C LYS A 368 6.01 -1.15 -21.76
N ARG A 369 6.30 -2.32 -22.34
CA ARG A 369 7.09 -2.46 -23.58
C ARG A 369 6.34 -1.94 -24.82
N VAL A 370 5.03 -2.19 -24.96
CA VAL A 370 4.21 -1.60 -26.06
C VAL A 370 4.35 -0.09 -26.07
N ALA A 371 4.09 0.56 -24.92
CA ALA A 371 4.18 2.02 -24.80
C ALA A 371 5.60 2.55 -25.07
N THR A 372 6.64 1.81 -24.70
CA THR A 372 8.04 2.20 -24.93
C THR A 372 8.47 2.00 -26.39
N ILE A 373 7.95 0.97 -27.07
CA ILE A 373 8.18 0.70 -28.49
C ILE A 373 7.45 1.73 -29.38
N ASP A 374 6.20 2.09 -29.06
CA ASP A 374 5.47 3.09 -29.84
C ASP A 374 6.10 4.49 -29.70
N ARG A 375 6.68 4.85 -28.54
CA ARG A 375 7.48 6.08 -28.41
C ARG A 375 8.66 6.12 -29.38
N MET A 376 9.37 5.01 -29.58
CA MET A 376 10.46 4.94 -30.58
C MET A 376 9.92 5.08 -32.01
N ALA A 377 8.81 4.40 -32.32
CA ALA A 377 8.16 4.52 -33.63
C ALA A 377 7.67 5.96 -33.89
N ILE A 378 7.16 6.66 -32.88
CA ILE A 378 6.79 8.08 -32.93
C ILE A 378 8.03 8.96 -33.11
N ALA A 379 9.10 8.75 -32.36
CA ALA A 379 10.33 9.55 -32.46
C ALA A 379 10.96 9.50 -33.86
N ILE A 380 11.03 8.29 -34.45
CA ILE A 380 11.42 8.10 -35.86
C ILE A 380 10.39 8.78 -36.78
N GLY A 381 9.10 8.55 -36.53
CA GLY A 381 7.96 9.09 -37.27
C GLY A 381 7.83 10.62 -37.32
N ARG A 382 8.61 11.37 -36.55
CA ARG A 382 8.69 12.85 -36.65
C ARG A 382 9.55 13.34 -37.82
N ASN A 383 10.52 12.53 -38.27
CA ASN A 383 11.52 12.93 -39.27
C ASN A 383 11.70 11.90 -40.42
N ALA A 384 11.07 10.73 -40.31
CA ALA A 384 11.05 9.69 -41.34
C ALA A 384 9.69 8.96 -41.33
N GLN A 385 9.50 8.01 -42.24
CA GLN A 385 8.30 7.16 -42.27
C GLN A 385 8.17 6.37 -40.96
N LYS A 386 7.09 6.56 -40.20
CA LYS A 386 6.85 5.83 -38.94
C LYS A 386 6.87 4.31 -39.17
N PRO A 387 7.74 3.54 -38.48
CA PRO A 387 7.72 2.08 -38.51
C PRO A 387 6.38 1.54 -37.99
N GLN A 388 5.89 0.45 -38.60
CA GLN A 388 4.61 -0.17 -38.27
C GLN A 388 4.76 -1.64 -37.83
N GLY A 389 3.79 -2.13 -37.07
CA GLY A 389 3.74 -3.53 -36.62
C GLY A 389 4.73 -3.89 -35.51
N LEU A 390 5.43 -2.93 -34.91
CA LEU A 390 6.49 -3.18 -33.92
C LEU A 390 5.96 -3.66 -32.56
N GLU A 391 4.67 -3.48 -32.29
CA GLU A 391 3.99 -4.01 -31.10
C GLU A 391 4.09 -5.54 -30.98
N ARG A 392 4.35 -6.25 -32.09
CA ARG A 392 4.71 -7.69 -32.12
C ARG A 392 5.93 -8.04 -31.26
N LEU A 393 6.80 -7.07 -30.97
CA LEU A 393 8.07 -7.23 -30.24
C LEU A 393 7.93 -6.95 -28.72
N ALA A 394 6.76 -6.49 -28.29
CA ALA A 394 6.49 -6.19 -26.88
C ALA A 394 6.36 -7.43 -25.98
N PRO A 395 5.67 -8.53 -26.38
CA PRO A 395 5.49 -9.70 -25.52
C PRO A 395 6.80 -10.43 -25.22
N CYS A 396 7.05 -10.69 -23.93
CA CYS A 396 8.17 -11.50 -23.47
C CYS A 396 7.70 -12.89 -23.03
N LYS A 397 8.63 -13.84 -22.98
CA LYS A 397 8.41 -15.21 -22.49
C LYS A 397 9.33 -15.49 -21.31
N LEU A 398 8.99 -16.51 -20.52
CA LEU A 398 9.97 -17.15 -19.64
C LEU A 398 10.89 -18.06 -20.45
N SER A 399 12.14 -18.11 -20.04
CA SER A 399 13.14 -19.09 -20.45
C SER A 399 13.66 -19.79 -19.20
N ASN A 400 13.66 -21.12 -19.24
CA ASN A 400 14.29 -21.98 -18.24
C ASN A 400 15.71 -22.39 -18.71
N ASP A 401 16.22 -21.76 -19.77
CA ASP A 401 17.50 -22.11 -20.38
C ASP A 401 18.63 -21.58 -19.50
N ASN A 402 19.61 -22.42 -19.16
CA ASN A 402 20.84 -21.96 -18.53
C ASN A 402 21.52 -20.93 -19.44
N GLY A 403 21.77 -19.72 -18.91
CA GLY A 403 22.20 -18.53 -19.65
C GLY A 403 23.65 -18.55 -20.15
N GLY A 404 24.08 -19.63 -20.80
CA GLY A 404 25.27 -19.61 -21.65
C GLY A 404 25.04 -18.64 -22.82
N GLY A 405 25.73 -17.50 -22.79
CA GLY A 405 25.53 -16.44 -23.78
C GLY A 405 25.96 -16.86 -25.19
N ASN A 406 25.21 -16.42 -26.20
CA ASN A 406 25.61 -16.57 -27.60
C ASN A 406 25.12 -15.39 -28.46
N ASN A 407 25.81 -14.26 -28.32
CA ASN A 407 25.79 -13.18 -29.31
C ASN A 407 27.07 -13.32 -30.14
N ASN A 408 26.94 -13.42 -31.47
CA ASN A 408 28.07 -13.41 -32.39
C ASN A 408 27.79 -12.44 -33.56
N GLY A 409 28.79 -11.67 -33.98
CA GLY A 409 28.66 -10.68 -35.06
C GLY A 409 29.33 -9.33 -34.77
N GLY A 410 30.66 -9.29 -34.66
CA GLY A 410 31.44 -8.05 -34.54
C GLY A 410 32.95 -8.31 -34.49
N ASN A 411 33.66 -8.11 -35.60
CA ASN A 411 35.03 -8.58 -35.77
C ASN A 411 36.13 -7.61 -35.25
N ASN A 412 37.07 -8.19 -34.52
CA ASN A 412 38.54 -8.00 -34.55
C ASN A 412 39.14 -6.66 -35.01
N ASN A 413 39.68 -5.88 -34.06
CA ASN A 413 41.13 -5.70 -33.87
C ASN A 413 41.38 -4.94 -32.54
N GLY A 414 42.51 -5.05 -31.84
CA GLY A 414 43.75 -5.79 -32.14
C GLY A 414 44.98 -4.96 -31.75
N GLY A 415 45.37 -4.97 -30.47
CA GLY A 415 46.49 -4.18 -29.92
C GLY A 415 46.80 -4.55 -28.47
N ASN A 416 48.04 -4.36 -28.01
CA ASN A 416 48.56 -5.00 -26.79
C ASN A 416 49.43 -4.07 -25.91
N ASN A 417 49.75 -4.53 -24.69
CA ASN A 417 50.79 -4.07 -23.75
C ASN A 417 50.56 -2.82 -22.85
N ASN A 418 50.20 -3.11 -21.60
CA ASN A 418 51.07 -2.98 -20.40
C ASN A 418 51.59 -1.59 -19.92
N GLY A 419 51.10 -1.16 -18.74
CA GLY A 419 51.89 -0.53 -17.66
C GLY A 419 52.00 1.00 -17.63
N GLY A 420 52.03 1.61 -16.42
CA GLY A 420 52.51 3.00 -16.24
C GLY A 420 51.73 3.95 -15.32
N ASN A 421 51.80 3.73 -14.01
CA ASN A 421 51.74 4.70 -12.87
C ASN A 421 51.43 6.22 -13.09
N ASN A 422 50.46 6.74 -12.31
CA ASN A 422 50.31 8.13 -11.78
C ASN A 422 50.02 9.31 -12.77
N GLY A 423 49.17 10.27 -12.38
CA GLY A 423 48.89 11.49 -13.18
C GLY A 423 47.56 12.22 -12.90
N ASN A 424 47.58 13.13 -11.93
CA ASN A 424 46.48 13.97 -11.41
C ASN A 424 45.64 14.80 -12.44
N ASN A 425 44.37 15.04 -12.05
CA ASN A 425 43.53 16.25 -12.30
C ASN A 425 42.59 16.36 -13.53
N GLY A 426 41.32 16.68 -13.25
CA GLY A 426 40.51 17.65 -14.02
C GLY A 426 39.50 17.13 -15.05
N GLY A 427 38.19 17.21 -14.75
CA GLY A 427 37.12 17.12 -15.77
C GLY A 427 35.76 16.68 -15.23
N ASN A 428 34.71 17.46 -15.52
CA ASN A 428 33.32 17.14 -15.18
C ASN A 428 32.89 15.76 -15.68
N ASN A 429 32.34 14.92 -14.80
CA ASN A 429 31.51 13.79 -15.19
C ASN A 429 30.11 13.91 -14.59
N ASN A 430 29.14 14.24 -15.44
CA ASN A 430 27.72 14.28 -15.11
C ASN A 430 27.16 12.84 -15.15
N GLY A 431 27.58 12.01 -14.20
CA GLY A 431 27.23 10.59 -14.08
C GLY A 431 26.16 10.35 -13.04
N GLY A 432 25.16 9.51 -13.36
CA GLY A 432 24.07 9.19 -12.45
C GLY A 432 24.51 8.28 -11.30
N GLY A 433 24.87 8.90 -10.17
CA GLY A 433 24.89 8.23 -8.87
C GLY A 433 23.47 8.02 -8.32
N ASP A 434 23.38 7.36 -7.18
CA ASP A 434 22.10 7.11 -6.49
C ASP A 434 21.31 8.40 -6.24
N ALA A 435 19.99 8.32 -6.37
CA ALA A 435 19.10 9.39 -5.93
C ALA A 435 19.16 9.46 -4.40
N ALA A 436 20.01 10.37 -3.90
CA ALA A 436 20.26 10.53 -2.48
C ALA A 436 18.94 10.67 -1.71
N LEU A 437 18.81 9.90 -0.60
CA LEU A 437 17.71 10.04 0.33
C LEU A 437 17.62 11.50 0.79
N ALA A 438 16.40 12.00 0.96
CA ALA A 438 16.18 13.39 1.37
C ALA A 438 16.94 13.66 2.68
N VAL A 439 17.87 14.62 2.66
CA VAL A 439 18.73 14.93 3.80
C VAL A 439 17.87 15.50 4.93
N PRO A 440 17.80 14.85 6.11
CA PRO A 440 17.03 15.38 7.23
C PRO A 440 17.66 16.65 7.79
N SER A 441 16.84 17.50 8.40
CA SER A 441 17.29 18.83 8.84
C SER A 441 16.66 19.29 10.15
N GLY A 442 17.29 20.26 10.80
CA GLY A 442 16.82 20.78 12.09
C GLY A 442 16.97 19.80 13.26
N PRO A 443 16.45 20.16 14.45
CA PRO A 443 16.76 19.47 15.71
C PRO A 443 16.13 18.08 15.85
N ASN A 444 15.12 17.73 15.04
CA ASN A 444 14.42 16.44 15.10
C ASN A 444 14.75 15.52 13.91
N LEU A 445 15.74 15.88 13.07
CA LEU A 445 16.00 15.23 11.78
C LEU A 445 14.74 15.19 10.88
N GLU A 446 14.17 16.37 10.65
CA GLU A 446 12.93 16.58 9.91
C GLU A 446 13.09 16.32 8.42
N LEU A 447 12.11 15.65 7.81
CA LEU A 447 12.09 15.25 6.39
C LEU A 447 11.02 15.97 5.58
N VAL A 448 11.35 16.25 4.31
CA VAL A 448 10.46 16.94 3.36
C VAL A 448 9.18 16.13 3.14
N GLY A 449 8.03 16.80 3.25
CA GLY A 449 6.70 16.20 3.13
C GLY A 449 6.01 15.91 4.46
N ASN A 450 6.77 15.62 5.52
CA ASN A 450 6.20 15.34 6.86
C ASN A 450 5.85 16.64 7.60
N ASN A 451 4.63 17.13 7.35
CA ASN A 451 4.18 18.46 7.77
C ASN A 451 3.58 18.51 9.19
N GLY A 452 3.95 19.54 9.96
CA GLY A 452 3.42 19.83 11.30
C GLY A 452 4.46 19.70 12.42
N LYS A 453 4.07 20.04 13.65
CA LYS A 453 4.90 19.88 14.84
C LYS A 453 4.74 18.46 15.38
N ILE A 454 5.84 17.79 15.71
CA ILE A 454 5.84 16.52 16.45
C ILE A 454 5.06 16.69 17.77
N GLU A 455 4.05 15.85 17.95
CA GLU A 455 3.29 15.68 19.19
C GLU A 455 3.92 14.53 19.98
N ARG A 456 4.45 14.85 21.16
CA ARG A 456 5.17 13.88 21.99
C ARG A 456 4.20 12.96 22.74
N PRO A 457 4.54 11.69 22.97
CA PRO A 457 3.75 10.81 23.82
C PRO A 457 3.54 11.42 25.21
N ALA A 458 2.29 11.38 25.67
CA ALA A 458 1.90 11.70 27.04
C ALA A 458 2.09 10.51 27.99
N GLN A 459 2.16 9.29 27.45
CA GLN A 459 2.59 8.08 28.13
C GLN A 459 3.01 7.03 27.09
N VAL A 460 4.12 6.35 27.32
CA VAL A 460 4.45 5.06 26.69
C VAL A 460 4.31 3.99 27.76
N LYS A 461 3.72 2.84 27.42
CA LYS A 461 3.66 1.67 28.30
C LYS A 461 4.13 0.44 27.52
N ILE A 462 5.25 -0.13 27.97
CA ILE A 462 5.81 -1.36 27.43
C ILE A 462 5.38 -2.52 28.35
N GLU A 463 4.76 -3.56 27.79
CA GLU A 463 4.26 -4.72 28.54
C GLU A 463 4.74 -6.03 27.91
N TYR A 464 5.49 -6.83 28.67
CA TYR A 464 5.74 -8.24 28.36
C TYR A 464 4.65 -9.09 28.99
N ARG A 465 3.74 -9.62 28.18
CA ARG A 465 2.52 -10.32 28.61
C ARG A 465 2.61 -11.84 28.44
N GLY A 466 1.85 -12.59 29.21
CA GLY A 466 1.78 -14.05 29.10
C GLY A 466 1.02 -14.58 27.89
N ASN A 467 1.19 -15.87 27.62
CA ASN A 467 0.48 -16.61 26.57
C ASN A 467 -0.70 -17.40 27.18
N ALA A 468 -1.88 -17.32 26.58
CA ALA A 468 -3.09 -17.94 27.14
C ALA A 468 -3.12 -19.49 27.06
N ALA A 469 -2.28 -20.14 26.26
CA ALA A 469 -2.26 -21.59 26.09
C ALA A 469 -1.08 -22.30 26.78
N SER A 470 0.07 -21.63 26.93
CA SER A 470 1.27 -22.19 27.54
C SER A 470 2.04 -21.19 28.41
N LYS A 471 2.98 -21.70 29.20
CA LYS A 471 4.08 -20.89 29.74
C LYS A 471 4.94 -20.35 28.60
N VAL A 472 5.62 -19.24 28.86
CA VAL A 472 6.54 -18.57 27.94
C VAL A 472 8.00 -18.88 28.27
N THR A 473 8.85 -18.82 27.26
CA THR A 473 10.32 -18.93 27.35
C THR A 473 10.97 -17.55 27.13
N ALA A 474 12.23 -17.37 27.50
CA ALA A 474 12.92 -16.10 27.27
C ALA A 474 13.00 -15.77 25.77
N MET A 475 12.82 -14.48 25.44
CA MET A 475 13.33 -13.94 24.19
C MET A 475 14.87 -14.04 24.22
N PRO A 476 15.52 -14.48 23.13
CA PRO A 476 16.97 -14.40 23.05
C PRO A 476 17.40 -12.93 22.99
N LYS A 477 18.62 -12.63 23.44
CA LYS A 477 19.22 -11.31 23.20
C LYS A 477 19.36 -11.10 21.68
N PHE A 478 19.20 -9.86 21.25
CA PHE A 478 19.16 -9.42 19.86
C PHE A 478 18.01 -10.01 19.03
N LEU A 479 16.90 -10.44 19.65
CA LEU A 479 15.64 -10.69 18.93
C LEU A 479 15.15 -9.40 18.27
N LYS A 480 15.11 -9.34 16.93
CA LYS A 480 14.66 -8.17 16.15
C LYS A 480 13.26 -8.44 15.59
N MET A 481 12.31 -7.53 15.81
CA MET A 481 10.92 -7.72 15.38
C MET A 481 10.29 -6.43 14.85
N ILE A 482 9.40 -6.56 13.88
CA ILE A 482 8.55 -5.46 13.38
C ILE A 482 7.07 -5.87 13.42
N VAL A 483 6.21 -4.99 13.92
CA VAL A 483 4.74 -5.10 13.87
C VAL A 483 4.16 -3.95 13.04
N GLY A 484 3.00 -4.17 12.42
CA GLY A 484 2.44 -3.24 11.42
C GLY A 484 3.21 -3.30 10.10
N ASP A 485 2.98 -2.33 9.21
CA ASP A 485 3.70 -2.20 7.93
C ASP A 485 3.83 -0.73 7.57
N ALA A 486 5.06 -0.26 7.30
CA ALA A 486 5.31 1.13 6.91
C ALA A 486 4.86 1.47 5.48
N LYS A 487 4.49 0.48 4.65
CA LYS A 487 4.11 0.66 3.24
C LYS A 487 2.88 -0.18 2.81
N PRO A 488 1.71 -0.03 3.47
CA PRO A 488 0.52 -0.85 3.22
C PRO A 488 -0.19 -0.58 1.89
N THR A 489 -0.10 0.64 1.36
CA THR A 489 -0.75 1.03 0.11
C THR A 489 0.05 0.50 -1.08
N SER A 490 1.38 0.58 -0.99
CA SER A 490 2.29 0.15 -2.06
C SER A 490 2.70 -1.34 -1.98
N ARG A 491 2.73 -1.97 -0.80
CA ARG A 491 3.00 -3.42 -0.63
C ARG A 491 1.76 -4.28 -0.37
N GLY A 492 0.63 -3.66 -0.06
CA GLY A 492 -0.62 -4.34 0.31
C GLY A 492 -0.75 -4.58 1.83
N PRO A 493 -1.98 -4.81 2.33
CA PRO A 493 -2.33 -4.71 3.75
C PRO A 493 -1.88 -5.90 4.63
N ALA A 494 -1.08 -6.84 4.12
CA ALA A 494 -0.86 -8.15 4.74
C ALA A 494 -0.19 -8.10 6.13
N ASN A 495 0.80 -7.22 6.33
CA ASN A 495 1.48 -7.05 7.63
C ASN A 495 0.91 -5.89 8.46
N ALA A 496 0.16 -4.99 7.82
CA ALA A 496 -0.44 -3.82 8.44
C ALA A 496 -1.49 -4.20 9.50
N ARG A 497 -1.63 -3.40 10.55
CA ARG A 497 -2.48 -3.72 11.70
C ARG A 497 -3.29 -2.51 12.11
N ALA A 498 -4.52 -2.76 12.55
CA ALA A 498 -5.32 -1.76 13.23
C ALA A 498 -4.71 -1.54 14.63
N THR A 499 -4.20 -0.35 14.89
CA THR A 499 -3.47 0.02 16.12
C THR A 499 -4.15 1.14 16.89
N TRP A 500 -4.92 2.00 16.22
CA TRP A 500 -5.47 3.24 16.79
C TRP A 500 -6.68 2.97 17.68
N THR A 501 -6.70 3.58 18.86
CA THR A 501 -7.82 3.49 19.81
C THR A 501 -7.82 4.69 20.75
N CYS A 502 -8.77 4.73 21.68
CA CYS A 502 -8.84 5.75 22.71
C CYS A 502 -8.66 5.11 24.09
N SER A 503 -8.07 5.82 25.04
CA SER A 503 -7.94 5.29 26.41
C SER A 503 -9.31 5.00 27.03
N GLY A 504 -9.52 3.78 27.51
CA GLY A 504 -10.81 3.24 27.95
C GLY A 504 -11.63 2.52 26.86
N PHE A 505 -11.12 2.44 25.62
CA PHE A 505 -11.75 1.79 24.47
C PHE A 505 -10.89 0.68 23.86
N GLU A 506 -9.97 0.10 24.63
CA GLU A 506 -9.00 -0.92 24.19
C GLU A 506 -9.63 -2.27 23.79
N ASP A 507 -10.97 -2.38 23.79
CA ASP A 507 -11.73 -3.49 23.21
C ASP A 507 -11.90 -3.38 21.68
N ARG A 508 -11.47 -2.27 21.08
CA ARG A 508 -11.42 -2.06 19.64
C ARG A 508 -10.16 -1.30 19.21
N LEU A 509 -9.62 -1.66 18.06
CA LEU A 509 -8.55 -0.96 17.35
C LEU A 509 -9.02 -0.60 15.94
N SER A 510 -8.55 0.51 15.40
CA SER A 510 -8.88 1.00 14.05
C SER A 510 -7.66 1.07 13.14
N ASP A 511 -7.92 0.87 11.86
CA ASP A 511 -7.06 1.18 10.71
C ASP A 511 -7.07 2.69 10.37
N LYS A 512 -7.90 3.48 11.05
CA LYS A 512 -8.07 4.93 10.89
C LYS A 512 -7.58 5.71 12.11
N TYR A 513 -7.28 6.98 11.92
CA TYR A 513 -7.18 7.94 13.03
C TYR A 513 -8.48 7.98 13.83
N VAL A 514 -8.40 8.31 15.11
CA VAL A 514 -9.52 8.24 16.04
C VAL A 514 -9.89 9.62 16.57
N ILE A 515 -11.20 9.85 16.65
CA ILE A 515 -11.80 10.94 17.43
C ILE A 515 -12.28 10.31 18.73
N CYS A 516 -11.74 10.80 19.84
CA CYS A 516 -11.96 10.26 21.18
C CYS A 516 -13.03 11.04 21.96
N PRO A 517 -13.77 10.37 22.88
CA PRO A 517 -14.65 11.02 23.83
C PRO A 517 -13.91 11.98 24.76
N ASN A 518 -14.66 12.89 25.38
CA ASN A 518 -14.09 13.84 26.36
C ASN A 518 -13.48 13.07 27.54
N GLY A 519 -12.22 13.35 27.87
CA GLY A 519 -11.46 12.67 28.91
C GLY A 519 -10.65 11.46 28.43
N SER A 520 -10.92 10.92 27.23
CA SER A 520 -10.09 9.89 26.60
C SER A 520 -8.95 10.49 25.78
N LYS A 521 -7.77 9.87 25.86
CA LYS A 521 -6.59 10.19 25.04
C LYS A 521 -6.61 9.41 23.72
N VAL A 522 -6.04 9.98 22.66
CA VAL A 522 -5.66 9.22 21.46
C VAL A 522 -4.55 8.26 21.83
N MET A 523 -4.66 6.99 21.42
CA MET A 523 -3.69 5.95 21.73
C MET A 523 -3.41 5.04 20.52
N ARG A 524 -2.18 4.56 20.40
CA ARG A 524 -1.77 3.45 19.51
C ARG A 524 -1.42 2.25 20.36
N VAL A 525 -1.82 1.04 19.95
CA VAL A 525 -1.52 -0.22 20.64
C VAL A 525 -0.90 -1.21 19.65
N HIS A 526 0.37 -1.51 19.85
CA HIS A 526 1.16 -2.42 19.02
C HIS A 526 1.38 -3.76 19.73
N ASP A 527 0.69 -4.81 19.28
CA ASP A 527 0.85 -6.18 19.77
C ASP A 527 1.79 -6.95 18.85
N PHE A 528 3.01 -7.24 19.32
CA PHE A 528 3.98 -8.01 18.54
C PHE A 528 3.60 -9.49 18.44
N ALA A 529 4.25 -10.18 17.50
CA ALA A 529 4.27 -11.64 17.43
C ALA A 529 4.90 -12.23 18.71
N SER A 530 4.45 -13.42 19.13
CA SER A 530 4.83 -14.01 20.44
C SER A 530 5.13 -15.51 20.38
N CYS A 531 5.28 -16.07 19.18
CA CYS A 531 5.53 -17.48 18.95
C CYS A 531 6.79 -17.62 18.08
N TRP A 532 7.93 -17.74 18.76
CA TRP A 532 9.26 -17.76 18.15
C TRP A 532 9.59 -19.15 17.60
N ASP A 533 10.24 -19.26 16.45
CA ASP A 533 10.74 -20.54 15.88
C ASP A 533 11.71 -21.28 16.83
N GLY A 534 12.29 -20.53 17.78
CA GLY A 534 13.11 -21.06 18.84
C GLY A 534 14.58 -21.23 18.51
N LYS A 535 15.01 -20.77 17.32
CA LYS A 535 16.39 -20.80 16.83
C LYS A 535 16.91 -19.40 16.45
N ASN A 536 16.18 -18.64 15.63
CA ASN A 536 16.75 -17.47 14.94
C ASN A 536 16.38 -16.16 15.66
N THR A 537 17.37 -15.30 15.93
CA THR A 537 17.17 -13.95 16.51
C THR A 537 16.60 -12.94 15.50
N ASP A 538 16.73 -13.22 14.20
CA ASP A 538 16.18 -12.39 13.15
C ASP A 538 15.87 -13.23 11.89
N SER A 539 15.22 -12.62 10.90
CA SER A 539 15.05 -13.15 9.54
C SER A 539 15.16 -12.02 8.53
N ALA A 540 15.39 -12.30 7.24
CA ALA A 540 15.56 -11.28 6.19
C ALA A 540 14.33 -10.36 5.92
N ASN A 541 13.28 -10.50 6.72
CA ASN A 541 12.07 -9.68 6.75
C ASN A 541 11.61 -9.31 8.18
N HIS A 542 12.42 -9.64 9.20
CA HIS A 542 12.21 -9.41 10.63
C HIS A 542 10.89 -10.00 11.20
N ARG A 543 10.37 -11.05 10.54
CA ARG A 543 9.01 -11.61 10.79
C ARG A 543 8.91 -13.13 10.69
N ASP A 544 9.56 -13.79 9.72
CA ASP A 544 9.35 -15.25 9.51
C ASP A 544 9.70 -16.12 10.72
N HIS A 545 10.66 -15.66 11.53
CA HIS A 545 11.11 -16.31 12.76
C HIS A 545 10.13 -16.12 13.95
N VAL A 546 9.16 -15.20 13.88
CA VAL A 546 8.19 -14.90 14.96
C VAL A 546 6.75 -14.80 14.45
N LYS A 547 5.87 -15.64 14.98
CA LYS A 547 4.48 -15.77 14.52
C LYS A 547 3.50 -15.26 15.56
N PHE A 548 2.34 -14.80 15.10
CA PHE A 548 1.21 -14.48 15.97
C PHE A 548 0.63 -15.79 16.53
N ALA A 549 0.24 -15.76 17.81
CA ALA A 549 -0.59 -16.81 18.39
C ALA A 549 -1.99 -16.80 17.76
N ASP A 550 -2.69 -17.94 17.78
CA ASP A 550 -4.11 -17.97 17.40
C ASP A 550 -4.92 -17.01 18.29
N LYS A 551 -5.67 -16.11 17.65
CA LYS A 551 -6.40 -15.01 18.29
C LYS A 551 -7.44 -15.48 19.31
N ASN A 552 -7.99 -16.69 19.15
CA ASN A 552 -9.11 -17.17 19.96
C ASN A 552 -8.67 -18.08 21.12
N SER A 553 -7.65 -18.91 20.93
CA SER A 553 -7.14 -19.87 21.91
C SER A 553 -5.79 -19.48 22.54
N GLY A 554 -5.07 -18.52 21.95
CA GLY A 554 -3.71 -18.15 22.33
C GLY A 554 -2.65 -19.20 21.98
N LYS A 555 -2.99 -20.28 21.26
CA LYS A 555 -2.04 -21.33 20.90
C LYS A 555 -1.02 -20.83 19.87
N CYS A 556 0.26 -21.12 20.11
CA CYS A 556 1.29 -20.91 19.11
C CYS A 556 1.20 -21.95 17.96
N PRO A 557 1.56 -21.57 16.71
CA PRO A 557 1.66 -22.51 15.60
C PRO A 557 2.64 -23.67 15.87
N SER A 558 2.46 -24.80 15.19
CA SER A 558 3.41 -25.91 15.26
C SER A 558 4.81 -25.47 14.81
N GLY A 559 5.85 -26.01 15.46
CA GLY A 559 7.24 -25.59 15.23
C GLY A 559 7.61 -24.22 15.80
N THR A 560 6.81 -23.66 16.73
CA THR A 560 7.17 -22.44 17.48
C THR A 560 6.93 -22.61 18.98
N LYS A 561 7.69 -21.88 19.79
CA LYS A 561 7.57 -21.81 21.26
C LYS A 561 7.12 -20.41 21.69
N ALA A 562 6.28 -20.33 22.72
CA ALA A 562 5.82 -19.06 23.22
C ALA A 562 6.96 -18.27 23.89
N ILE A 563 7.02 -16.98 23.57
CA ILE A 563 7.79 -15.94 24.28
C ILE A 563 6.79 -14.94 24.88
N PRO A 564 7.17 -14.07 25.84
CA PRO A 564 6.28 -13.02 26.31
C PRO A 564 5.79 -12.18 25.12
N GLN A 565 4.49 -11.90 25.06
CA GLN A 565 3.95 -11.01 24.04
C GLN A 565 4.27 -9.56 24.42
N LEU A 566 5.23 -8.97 23.72
CA LEU A 566 5.49 -7.53 23.78
C LEU A 566 4.26 -6.76 23.28
N ARG A 567 3.77 -5.84 24.10
CA ARG A 567 2.83 -4.78 23.75
C ARG A 567 3.48 -3.43 24.01
N ILE A 568 3.28 -2.49 23.09
CA ILE A 568 3.66 -1.10 23.29
C ILE A 568 2.40 -0.26 23.08
N SER A 569 1.98 0.43 24.14
CA SER A 569 0.81 1.31 24.12
C SER A 569 1.26 2.76 24.28
N ILE A 570 0.92 3.63 23.32
CA ILE A 570 1.44 4.99 23.21
C ILE A 570 0.26 5.97 23.22
N SER A 571 0.09 6.74 24.29
CA SER A 571 -0.99 7.72 24.47
C SER A 571 -0.51 9.15 24.23
N TYR A 572 -1.35 9.99 23.64
CA TYR A 572 -1.06 11.39 23.30
C TYR A 572 -2.15 12.34 23.84
N ASN A 573 -1.78 13.60 24.15
CA ASN A 573 -2.69 14.61 24.71
C ASN A 573 -3.35 15.49 23.62
N ILE A 574 -3.59 14.94 22.43
CA ILE A 574 -4.11 15.66 21.27
C ILE A 574 -5.47 16.31 21.61
N PRO A 575 -5.64 17.64 21.52
CA PRO A 575 -6.91 18.30 21.79
C PRO A 575 -8.05 17.76 20.94
N ARG A 576 -9.25 17.62 21.50
CA ARG A 576 -10.39 17.02 20.78
C ARG A 576 -10.77 17.80 19.52
N ASP A 577 -10.67 19.13 19.54
CA ASP A 577 -10.96 19.96 18.37
C ASP A 577 -9.93 19.72 17.24
N VAL A 578 -8.67 19.47 17.57
CA VAL A 578 -7.63 19.04 16.61
C VAL A 578 -7.98 17.66 16.02
N GLN A 579 -8.54 16.74 16.80
CA GLN A 579 -9.04 15.45 16.29
C GLN A 579 -10.25 15.64 15.35
N GLU A 580 -11.25 16.43 15.75
CA GLU A 580 -12.50 16.65 15.00
C GLU A 580 -12.32 17.48 13.72
N LYS A 581 -11.29 18.34 13.67
CA LYS A 581 -10.85 19.02 12.45
C LYS A 581 -10.00 18.13 11.53
N GLY A 582 -9.55 16.96 11.98
CA GLY A 582 -8.60 16.12 11.25
C GLY A 582 -7.22 16.77 11.12
N GLN A 583 -6.69 17.33 12.21
CA GLN A 583 -5.46 18.14 12.24
C GLN A 583 -4.26 17.44 12.89
N TYR A 584 -4.33 16.14 13.13
CA TYR A 584 -3.19 15.32 13.53
C TYR A 584 -2.97 14.16 12.56
N GLN A 585 -1.72 13.75 12.36
CA GLN A 585 -1.36 12.74 11.36
C GLN A 585 -0.08 11.98 11.77
N LEU A 586 0.11 10.80 11.21
CA LEU A 586 1.31 9.98 11.39
C LEU A 586 2.38 10.38 10.36
N ASP A 587 3.65 10.38 10.76
CA ASP A 587 4.76 10.41 9.83
C ASP A 587 4.84 9.11 9.03
N ALA A 588 4.98 9.23 7.72
CA ALA A 588 4.94 8.11 6.80
C ALA A 588 5.80 8.40 5.58
N PHE A 589 6.11 7.33 4.84
CA PHE A 589 6.67 7.43 3.50
C PHE A 589 5.79 8.33 2.60
N PRO A 590 6.38 9.14 1.69
CA PRO A 590 5.61 10.01 0.81
C PRO A 590 4.52 9.29 0.02
N GLU A 591 4.78 8.08 -0.51
CA GLU A 591 3.79 7.34 -1.30
C GLU A 591 2.56 6.89 -0.46
N GLU A 592 2.77 6.72 0.84
CA GLU A 592 1.73 6.31 1.79
C GLU A 592 0.94 7.52 2.33
N ASN A 593 1.39 8.75 2.09
CA ASN A 593 0.60 9.99 2.21
C ASN A 593 -0.18 10.09 3.54
N HIS A 594 0.51 9.93 4.67
CA HIS A 594 -0.08 9.96 6.02
C HIS A 594 -1.24 8.95 6.26
N ASN A 595 -1.27 7.82 5.53
CA ASN A 595 -2.25 6.76 5.75
C ASN A 595 -2.12 6.20 7.19
N PRO A 596 -3.17 6.28 8.05
CA PRO A 596 -3.11 5.79 9.43
C PRO A 596 -2.82 4.28 9.54
N PHE A 597 -3.09 3.51 8.48
CA PHE A 597 -2.80 2.08 8.44
C PHE A 597 -1.34 1.76 8.09
N SER A 598 -0.50 2.77 7.80
CA SER A 598 0.96 2.65 7.68
C SER A 598 1.67 2.61 9.05
N ASP A 599 0.90 2.56 10.15
CA ASP A 599 1.43 2.45 11.49
C ASP A 599 2.20 1.13 11.70
N HIS A 600 3.34 1.25 12.37
CA HIS A 600 4.29 0.19 12.66
C HIS A 600 5.06 0.48 13.95
N ASN A 601 5.78 -0.52 14.44
CA ASN A 601 6.67 -0.40 15.60
C ASN A 601 7.77 -1.45 15.50
N ASP A 602 8.99 -1.05 15.81
CA ASP A 602 10.22 -1.79 15.58
C ASP A 602 10.95 -1.99 16.91
N TYR A 603 11.47 -3.20 17.13
CA TYR A 603 12.00 -3.64 18.41
C TYR A 603 13.30 -4.44 18.24
N VAL A 604 14.26 -4.17 19.13
CA VAL A 604 15.46 -5.01 19.31
C VAL A 604 15.59 -5.35 20.80
N ASN A 605 15.47 -6.63 21.15
CA ASN A 605 15.68 -7.08 22.53
C ASN A 605 17.16 -6.96 22.91
N VAL A 606 17.50 -6.19 23.94
CA VAL A 606 18.87 -6.12 24.50
C VAL A 606 18.85 -6.34 26.02
N ASN A 607 17.73 -6.80 26.58
CA ASN A 607 17.68 -7.31 27.95
C ASN A 607 18.79 -8.33 28.22
N SER A 608 19.35 -8.30 29.43
CA SER A 608 20.24 -9.36 29.90
C SER A 608 19.47 -10.67 30.07
N GLU A 609 20.16 -11.82 30.06
CA GLU A 609 19.55 -13.11 30.36
C GLU A 609 18.89 -13.12 31.75
N GLN A 610 19.49 -12.43 32.73
CA GLN A 610 18.93 -12.26 34.06
C GLN A 610 17.63 -11.43 34.04
N THR A 611 17.58 -10.34 33.29
CA THR A 611 16.38 -9.50 33.14
C THR A 611 15.27 -10.28 32.43
N MET A 612 15.58 -10.98 31.33
CA MET A 612 14.61 -11.84 30.65
C MET A 612 14.12 -12.99 31.55
N ALA A 613 14.99 -13.59 32.38
CA ALA A 613 14.58 -14.61 33.34
C ALA A 613 13.62 -14.05 34.41
N GLN A 614 13.83 -12.82 34.88
CA GLN A 614 12.91 -12.14 35.80
C GLN A 614 11.55 -11.84 35.15
N ILE A 615 11.55 -11.32 33.91
CA ILE A 615 10.34 -11.08 33.10
C ILE A 615 9.56 -12.38 32.93
N VAL A 616 10.21 -13.44 32.43
CA VAL A 616 9.61 -14.76 32.20
C VAL A 616 9.08 -15.37 33.50
N LYS A 617 9.82 -15.26 34.61
CA LYS A 617 9.37 -15.74 35.93
C LYS A 617 8.09 -15.04 36.37
N CYS A 618 8.05 -13.70 36.35
CA CYS A 618 6.86 -12.94 36.71
C CYS A 618 5.64 -13.33 35.86
N VAL A 619 5.84 -13.39 34.54
CA VAL A 619 4.79 -13.72 33.56
C VAL A 619 4.25 -15.13 33.76
N ASN A 620 5.11 -16.13 33.95
CA ASN A 620 4.73 -17.52 34.15
C ASN A 620 4.08 -17.79 35.51
N GLU A 621 4.47 -17.06 36.55
CA GLU A 621 3.86 -17.09 37.89
C GLU A 621 2.50 -16.36 37.95
N GLY A 622 2.05 -15.72 36.86
CA GLY A 622 0.78 -15.01 36.81
C GLY A 622 0.78 -13.66 37.52
N ARG A 623 1.97 -13.13 37.88
CA ARG A 623 2.12 -11.89 38.65
C ARG A 623 2.06 -10.65 37.77
N LYS A 624 1.86 -9.49 38.41
CA LYS A 624 2.11 -8.17 37.82
C LYS A 624 3.42 -7.63 38.40
N CYS A 625 4.35 -7.22 37.54
CA CYS A 625 5.65 -6.68 37.95
C CYS A 625 6.04 -5.49 37.08
N SER A 626 7.13 -4.83 37.49
CA SER A 626 7.81 -3.71 36.83
C SER A 626 9.28 -3.72 37.23
#